data_AF-A0A399WFZ1-F1
#
_entry.id   AF-A0A399WFZ1-F1
#
_cell.length_a   1.000
_cell.length_b   1.000
_cell.length_c   1.000
_cell.angle_alpha   90.00
_cell.angle_beta   90.00
_cell.angle_gamma   90.00
#
_symmetry.space_group_name_H-M   'P 1'
#
loop_
_entity.id
_entity.type
_entity.pdbx_description
1 polymer ?
#
loop_
_entity_poly.entity_id
_entity_poly.type
_entity_poly.pdbx_seq_one_letter_code
_entity_poly.pdbx_strand_id
1 'polypeptide(L)' 'MTKAKEEAIKLIQKLPDECTITDIMAELYFKQKVEQGLKDIEEGRTMTHAEVRKRMTKWVKSIGQKRHNEILKK' A
#
# COMPACT_ATOMS: atom_id res chain seq x y z
N MET A 1 -7.48 4.79 25.25
CA MET A 1 -7.15 3.90 24.13
C MET A 1 -8.43 3.23 23.67
N THR A 2 -8.93 3.57 22.50
CA THR A 2 -9.95 2.77 21.83
C THR A 2 -9.34 1.43 21.46
N LYS A 3 -10.05 0.33 21.71
CA LYS A 3 -9.54 -0.99 21.35
C LYS A 3 -9.53 -1.10 19.82
N ALA A 4 -8.54 -1.78 19.23
CA ALA A 4 -8.44 -1.97 17.78
C ALA A 4 -9.76 -2.45 17.13
N LYS A 5 -10.50 -3.30 17.86
CA LYS A 5 -11.85 -3.76 17.47
C LYS A 5 -12.87 -2.62 17.33
N GLU A 6 -12.89 -1.66 18.26
CA GLU A 6 -13.85 -0.54 18.25
C GLU A 6 -13.57 0.42 17.09
N GLU A 7 -12.29 0.65 16.77
CA GLU A 7 -11.91 1.44 15.60
C GLU A 7 -12.27 0.76 14.29
N ALA A 8 -12.04 -0.55 14.18
CA ALA A 8 -12.46 -1.32 13.02
C ALA A 8 -13.99 -1.23 12.82
N ILE A 9 -14.77 -1.39 13.89
CA ILE A 9 -16.24 -1.25 13.82
C ILE A 9 -16.65 0.15 13.35
N LYS A 10 -16.06 1.22 13.91
CA LYS A 10 -16.34 2.60 13.49
C LYS A 10 -15.98 2.88 12.04
N LEU A 11 -14.94 2.23 11.52
CA LEU A 11 -14.54 2.36 10.12
C LEU A 11 -15.55 1.66 9.21
N ILE A 12 -15.92 0.42 9.56
CA ILE A 12 -16.91 -0.37 8.82
C ILE A 12 -18.26 0.35 8.78
N GLN A 13 -18.69 0.96 9.88
CA GLN A 13 -19.94 1.74 9.96
C GLN A 13 -19.99 2.96 9.04
N LYS A 14 -18.87 3.41 8.49
CA LYS A 14 -18.81 4.54 7.54
C LYS A 14 -18.87 4.09 6.09
N LEU A 15 -18.74 2.80 5.83
CA LEU A 15 -18.83 2.27 4.47
C LEU A 15 -20.30 2.24 4.01
N PRO A 16 -20.55 2.32 2.68
CA PRO A 16 -21.89 2.15 2.13
C PRO A 16 -22.49 0.78 2.48
N ASP A 17 -23.81 0.70 2.59
CA ASP A 17 -24.51 -0.55 2.92
C ASP A 17 -24.30 -1.64 1.85
N GLU A 18 -24.07 -1.24 0.60
CA GLU A 18 -23.79 -2.11 -0.54
C GLU A 18 -22.31 -2.56 -0.63
N CYS A 19 -21.46 -2.19 0.34
CA CYS A 19 -20.05 -2.58 0.31
C CYS A 19 -19.86 -4.09 0.43
N THR A 20 -18.84 -4.61 -0.24
CA THR A 20 -18.47 -6.03 -0.16
C THR A 20 -17.49 -6.27 0.98
N ILE A 21 -17.32 -7.55 1.34
CA ILE A 21 -16.26 -7.96 2.29
C ILE A 21 -14.87 -7.53 1.78
N THR A 22 -14.65 -7.53 0.46
CA THR A 22 -13.39 -7.06 -0.14
C THR A 22 -13.15 -5.58 0.12
N ASP A 23 -14.20 -4.76 0.05
CA ASP A 23 -14.10 -3.31 0.32
C ASP A 23 -13.80 -3.05 1.80
N ILE A 24 -14.45 -3.79 2.71
CA ILE A 24 -14.16 -3.75 4.15
C ILE A 24 -12.69 -4.09 4.42
N MET A 25 -12.17 -5.17 3.79
CA MET A 25 -10.76 -5.54 3.93
C MET A 25 -9.82 -4.48 3.39
N ALA A 26 -10.15 -3.90 2.23
CA ALA A 26 -9.34 -2.85 1.60
C ALA A 26 -9.25 -1.61 2.50
N GLU A 27 -10.37 -1.17 3.07
CA GLU A 27 -10.43 0.00 3.94
C GLU A 27 -9.62 -0.21 5.24
N LEU A 28 -9.77 -1.39 5.86
CA LEU A 28 -8.98 -1.75 7.05
C LEU A 28 -7.48 -1.80 6.74
N TYR A 29 -7.10 -2.40 5.61
CA TYR A 29 -5.70 -2.48 5.19
C TYR A 29 -5.12 -1.10 4.89
N PHE A 30 -5.90 -0.24 4.23
CA PHE A 30 -5.50 1.13 3.94
C PHE A 30 -5.21 1.91 5.22
N LYS A 31 -6.14 1.92 6.18
CA LYS A 31 -5.92 2.55 7.50
C LYS A 31 -4.64 2.04 8.16
N GLN A 32 -4.45 0.72 8.21
CA GLN A 32 -3.25 0.11 8.80
C GLN A 32 -1.96 0.60 8.12
N LYS A 33 -1.95 0.70 6.78
CA LYS A 33 -0.77 1.15 6.03
C LYS A 33 -0.46 2.63 6.24
N VAL A 34 -1.47 3.47 6.36
CA VAL A 34 -1.29 4.89 6.67
C VAL A 34 -0.68 5.05 8.06
N GLU A 35 -1.23 4.37 9.08
CA GLU A 35 -0.71 4.43 10.45
C GLU A 35 0.72 3.92 10.55
N GLN A 36 1.03 2.81 9.88
CA GLN A 36 2.39 2.30 9.82
C GLN A 36 3.34 3.30 9.14
N GLY A 37 2.89 3.96 8.07
CA GLY A 37 3.68 5.00 7.39
C GLY A 37 3.94 6.22 8.28
N LEU A 38 2.97 6.66 9.06
CA LEU A 38 3.15 7.74 10.04
C LEU A 38 4.17 7.35 11.11
N LYS A 39 4.05 6.13 11.65
CA LYS A 39 5.03 5.59 12.61
C LYS A 39 6.43 5.46 12.00
N ASP A 40 6.53 5.03 10.75
CA ASP A 40 7.81 4.95 10.04
C ASP A 40 8.48 6.32 9.90
N ILE A 41 7.69 7.40 9.71
CA ILE A 41 8.21 8.77 9.70
C ILE A 41 8.74 9.17 11.08
N GLU A 42 7.96 8.95 12.13
CA GLU A 42 8.35 9.26 13.52
C GLU A 42 9.62 8.53 13.95
N GLU A 43 9.76 7.26 13.54
CA GLU A 43 10.90 6.41 13.88
C GLU A 43 12.07 6.56 12.87
N GLY A 44 11.98 7.52 11.94
CA GLY A 44 13.04 7.84 10.98
C GLY A 44 13.27 6.77 9.90
N ARG A 45 12.37 5.79 9.76
CA ARG A 45 12.37 4.76 8.70
C ARG A 45 11.88 5.31 7.36
N THR A 46 12.45 6.43 6.93
CA THR A 46 12.16 7.05 5.65
C THR A 46 13.31 6.80 4.67
N MET A 47 13.08 7.11 3.40
CA MET A 47 14.11 7.04 2.35
C MET A 47 14.05 8.29 1.51
N THR A 48 15.22 8.75 1.08
CA THR A 48 15.35 9.87 0.17
C THR A 48 14.80 9.49 -1.22
N HIS A 49 14.39 10.51 -1.97
CA HIS A 49 13.94 10.31 -3.35
C HIS A 49 15.01 9.61 -4.24
N ALA A 50 16.30 9.86 -3.99
CA ALA A 50 17.39 9.20 -4.70
C ALA A 50 17.46 7.69 -4.40
N GLU A 51 17.28 7.30 -3.14
CA GLU A 51 17.24 5.89 -2.72
C GLU A 51 16.03 5.17 -3.31
N VAL A 52 14.86 5.82 -3.32
CA VAL A 52 13.65 5.32 -3.99
C VAL A 52 13.94 5.05 -5.47
N ARG A 53 14.50 6.03 -6.19
CA ARG A 53 14.83 5.88 -7.62
C ARG A 53 15.75 4.69 -7.85
N LYS A 54 16.81 4.55 -7.06
CA LYS A 54 17.74 3.42 -7.14
C LYS A 54 17.04 2.08 -6.91
N ARG A 55 16.14 1.98 -5.92
CA ARG A 55 15.36 0.77 -5.66
C ARG A 55 14.42 0.43 -6.82
N MET A 56 13.73 1.43 -7.36
CA MET A 56 12.81 1.26 -8.49
C MET A 56 13.51 0.75 -9.76
N THR A 57 14.77 1.13 -10.02
CA THR A 57 15.51 0.60 -11.18
C THR A 57 15.67 -0.92 -11.16
N LYS A 58 15.76 -1.55 -9.97
CA LYS A 58 15.81 -3.01 -9.85
C LYS A 58 14.47 -3.66 -10.19
N TRP A 59 13.38 -3.00 -9.82
CA TRP A 59 12.02 -3.48 -10.07
C TRP A 59 11.65 -3.35 -11.56
N VAL A 60 12.03 -2.25 -12.21
CA VAL A 60 11.86 -2.05 -13.66
C VAL A 60 12.60 -3.12 -14.46
N LYS A 61 13.81 -3.53 -14.04
CA LYS A 61 14.58 -4.63 -14.67
C LYS A 61 14.00 -6.02 -14.43
N SER A 62 13.01 -6.16 -13.55
CA SER A 62 12.35 -7.45 -13.28
C SER A 62 11.41 -7.83 -14.44
N ILE A 63 10.85 -9.05 -14.38
CA ILE A 63 10.23 -9.83 -15.48
C ILE A 63 9.27 -9.03 -16.40
N GLY A 64 8.64 -7.96 -15.92
CA GLY A 64 7.80 -7.07 -16.73
C GLY A 64 8.50 -6.44 -17.94
N GLN A 65 9.80 -6.10 -17.84
CA GLN A 65 10.52 -5.47 -18.96
C GLN A 65 11.06 -6.47 -20.00
N LYS A 66 11.34 -7.72 -19.61
CA LYS A 66 11.75 -8.77 -20.57
C LYS A 66 10.67 -9.00 -21.62
N ARG A 67 9.41 -9.10 -21.18
CA ARG A 67 8.24 -9.31 -22.06
C ARG A 67 7.97 -8.12 -22.99
N HIS A 68 8.17 -6.88 -22.53
CA HIS A 68 8.04 -5.68 -23.36
C HIS A 68 9.07 -5.62 -24.50
N ASN A 69 10.33 -5.97 -24.22
CA ASN A 69 11.41 -5.97 -25.21
C ASN A 69 11.33 -7.14 -26.21
N GLU A 70 10.67 -8.24 -25.86
CA GLU A 70 10.41 -9.37 -26.76
C GLU A 70 9.24 -9.10 -27.72
N ILE A 71 8.23 -8.33 -27.30
CA ILE A 71 7.07 -7.95 -28.13
C ILE A 71 7.45 -6.91 -29.19
N LEU A 72 8.35 -5.98 -28.87
CA LEU A 72 8.80 -4.92 -29.80
C LEU A 72 9.88 -5.36 -30.81
N LYS A 73 10.36 -6.60 -30.73
CA LYS A 73 11.38 -7.18 -31.63
C LYS A 73 10.80 -8.19 -32.65
N LYS A 74 9.48 -8.31 -32.72
CA LYS A 74 8.75 -8.96 -33.81
C LYS A 74 8.10 -7.89 -34.69
#